data_AF-M5AY95-F1
#
_entry.id   AF-M5AY95-F1
#
_cell.length_a   1.000
_cell.length_b   1.000
_cell.length_c   1.000
_cell.angle_alpha   90.00
_cell.angle_beta   90.00
_cell.angle_gamma   90.00
#
_symmetry.space_group_name_H-M   'P 1'
#
loop_
_entity.id
_entity.type
_entity.pdbx_description
1 polymer ?
#
loop_
_entity_poly.entity_id
_entity_poly.type
_entity_poly.pdbx_seq_one_letter_code
_entity_poly.pdbx_strand_id
1 'polypeptide(L)'
;MKVAILVCLLCAVAVMEFASGQTACSTQEDCPDGSCCAGPSFAKRCRFYGGEMAQCEPPNRFNEYSTGCPCQEGLICSAIKRCQTA
;
A
#
# COMPACT_ATOMS: atom_id res chain seq x y z
N MET A 1 -18.65 -20.79 -24.69
CA MET A 1 -17.43 -20.01 -25.04
C MET A 1 -17.58 -18.54 -24.72
N LYS A 2 -18.56 -17.83 -25.29
CA LYS A 2 -18.79 -16.38 -25.07
C LYS A 2 -19.02 -15.99 -23.59
N VAL A 3 -19.81 -16.77 -22.87
CA VAL A 3 -20.09 -16.52 -21.43
C VAL A 3 -18.85 -16.73 -20.56
N ALA A 4 -18.05 -17.77 -20.84
CA ALA A 4 -16.82 -18.05 -20.09
C ALA A 4 -15.77 -16.93 -20.27
N ILE A 5 -15.64 -16.39 -21.48
CA ILE A 5 -14.75 -15.26 -21.77
C ILE A 5 -15.20 -14.01 -21.00
N LEU A 6 -16.51 -13.75 -20.95
CA LEU A 6 -17.09 -12.60 -20.27
C LEU A 6 -16.89 -12.67 -18.74
N VAL A 7 -17.01 -13.87 -18.16
CA VAL A 7 -16.70 -14.11 -16.74
C VAL A 7 -15.22 -13.94 -16.44
N CYS A 8 -14.32 -14.46 -17.28
CA CYS A 8 -12.87 -14.28 -17.11
C CYS A 8 -12.46 -12.79 -17.18
N LEU A 9 -13.05 -12.01 -18.08
CA LEU A 9 -12.79 -10.57 -18.18
C LEU A 9 -13.25 -9.83 -16.93
N LEU A 10 -14.44 -10.13 -16.40
CA LEU A 10 -14.94 -9.51 -15.17
C LEU A 10 -14.08 -9.83 -13.95
N CYS A 11 -13.63 -11.08 -13.82
CA CYS A 11 -12.69 -11.47 -12.75
C CYS A 11 -11.35 -10.73 -12.86
N ALA A 12 -10.82 -10.55 -14.08
CA ALA A 12 -9.57 -9.84 -14.31
C ALA A 12 -9.65 -8.35 -13.93
N VAL A 13 -10.79 -7.69 -14.18
CA VAL A 13 -11.00 -6.29 -13.79
C VAL A 13 -11.13 -6.16 -12.27
N ALA A 14 -11.83 -7.09 -11.61
CA ALA A 14 -11.95 -7.10 -10.16
C ALA A 14 -10.57 -7.23 -9.48
N VAL A 15 -9.70 -8.15 -9.91
CA VAL A 15 -8.34 -8.29 -9.33
C VAL A 15 -7.44 -7.08 -9.59
N MET A 16 -7.65 -6.34 -10.68
CA MET A 16 -6.86 -5.13 -10.96
C MET A 16 -7.14 -3.99 -9.96
N GLU A 17 -8.35 -3.87 -9.43
CA GLU A 17 -8.65 -2.86 -8.40
C GLU A 17 -7.90 -3.15 -7.10
N PHE A 18 -7.86 -4.41 -6.66
CA PHE A 18 -7.12 -4.83 -5.46
C PHE A 18 -5.59 -4.71 -5.64
N ALA A 19 -5.08 -5.00 -6.84
CA ALA A 19 -3.63 -4.95 -7.11
C ALA A 19 -3.06 -3.53 -7.15
N SER A 20 -3.91 -2.52 -7.37
CA SER A 20 -3.43 -1.15 -7.52
C SER A 20 -2.90 -0.54 -6.21
N GLY A 21 -3.31 -1.07 -5.04
CA GLY A 21 -2.95 -0.49 -3.75
C GLY A 21 -3.16 1.02 -3.76
N GLN A 22 -4.31 1.48 -4.27
CA GLN A 22 -4.62 2.90 -4.48
C GLN A 22 -6.07 3.26 -4.09
N THR A 23 -6.78 2.36 -3.42
CA THR A 23 -8.09 2.63 -2.86
C THR A 23 -7.98 3.71 -1.78
N ALA A 24 -8.97 4.62 -1.72
CA ALA A 24 -9.07 5.57 -0.62
C ALA A 24 -9.19 4.81 0.72
N CYS A 25 -8.57 5.35 1.77
CA CYS A 25 -8.60 4.76 3.10
C CYS A 25 -8.76 5.85 4.17
N SER A 26 -9.34 5.50 5.31
CA SER A 26 -9.40 6.35 6.50
C SER A 26 -8.50 5.81 7.61
N THR A 27 -8.44 4.48 7.77
CA THR A 27 -7.64 3.78 8.77
C THR A 27 -6.82 2.66 8.11
N GLN A 28 -5.92 2.06 8.89
CA GLN A 28 -5.14 0.90 8.45
C GLN A 28 -6.01 -0.33 8.14
N GLU A 29 -7.18 -0.46 8.76
CA GLU A 29 -8.08 -1.62 8.57
C GLU A 29 -8.78 -1.62 7.21
N ASP A 30 -8.82 -0.47 6.53
CA ASP A 30 -9.33 -0.36 5.16
C ASP A 30 -8.37 -0.97 4.12
N CYS A 31 -7.14 -1.25 4.52
CA CYS A 31 -6.06 -1.63 3.62
C CYS A 31 -5.71 -3.11 3.73
N PRO A 32 -5.38 -3.78 2.61
CA PRO A 32 -4.98 -5.18 2.63
C PRO A 32 -3.64 -5.39 3.34
N ASP A 33 -3.38 -6.63 3.74
CA ASP A 33 -2.07 -7.02 4.27
C ASP A 33 -0.92 -6.63 3.32
N GLY A 34 0.22 -6.26 3.90
CA GLY A 34 1.37 -5.79 3.13
C GLY A 34 1.26 -4.34 2.64
N SER A 35 0.23 -3.60 3.08
CA SER A 35 0.02 -2.21 2.73
C SER A 35 -0.34 -1.36 3.96
N CYS A 36 -0.25 -0.04 3.83
CA CYS A 36 -0.65 0.91 4.86
C CYS A 36 -1.50 2.04 4.29
N CYS A 37 -2.28 2.68 5.16
CA CYS A 37 -3.03 3.87 4.81
C CYS A 37 -2.13 5.11 4.89
N ALA A 38 -1.74 5.66 3.73
CA ALA A 38 -0.79 6.78 3.64
C ALA A 38 -1.23 7.88 2.68
N GLY A 39 -0.96 9.13 3.08
CA GLY A 39 -1.17 10.32 2.26
C GLY A 39 -1.64 11.52 3.07
N PRO A 40 -1.84 12.67 2.42
CA PRO A 40 -2.41 13.85 3.08
C PRO A 40 -3.82 13.53 3.62
N SER A 41 -4.24 14.19 4.70
CA SER A 41 -5.45 13.83 5.47
C SER A 41 -6.74 13.67 4.65
N PHE A 42 -6.89 14.43 3.56
CA PHE A 42 -8.07 14.41 2.68
C PHE A 42 -7.89 13.55 1.41
N ALA A 43 -6.74 12.91 1.22
CA ALA A 43 -6.46 12.03 0.07
C ALA A 43 -5.54 10.86 0.46
N LYS A 44 -5.76 10.29 1.65
CA LYS A 44 -5.13 9.04 2.07
C LYS A 44 -5.57 7.90 1.15
N ARG A 45 -4.61 7.05 0.78
CA ARG A 45 -4.84 5.83 0.01
C ARG A 45 -4.07 4.69 0.63
N CYS A 46 -4.55 3.47 0.46
CA CYS A 46 -3.70 2.33 0.70
C CYS A 46 -2.46 2.45 -0.19
N ARG A 47 -1.31 2.03 0.31
CA ARG A 47 -0.05 1.96 -0.44
C ARG A 47 0.74 0.78 0.08
N PHE A 48 1.44 0.06 -0.78
CA PHE A 48 2.29 -1.04 -0.33
C PHE A 48 3.42 -0.54 0.59
N TYR A 49 3.87 -1.42 1.49
CA TYR A 49 5.08 -1.15 2.26
C TYR A 49 6.27 -0.88 1.34
N GLY A 50 7.16 0.00 1.79
CA GLY A 50 8.30 0.45 1.00
C GLY A 50 9.32 -0.66 0.78
N GLY A 51 9.63 -0.93 -0.49
CA GLY A 51 10.79 -1.73 -0.88
C GLY A 51 12.10 -0.94 -0.80
N GLU A 52 13.20 -1.53 -1.23
CA GLU A 52 14.53 -0.90 -1.19
C GLU A 52 14.52 0.50 -1.83
N MET A 53 15.12 1.48 -1.14
CA MET A 53 15.19 2.90 -1.52
C MET A 53 13.83 3.60 -1.70
N ALA A 54 12.70 2.95 -1.39
CA ALA A 54 11.40 3.60 -1.36
C ALA A 54 11.37 4.68 -0.26
N GLN A 55 10.58 5.73 -0.49
CA GLN A 55 10.29 6.72 0.54
C GLN A 55 9.47 6.06 1.66
N CYS A 56 9.87 6.29 2.91
CA CYS A 56 9.24 5.66 4.06
C CYS A 56 9.03 6.62 5.22
N GLU A 57 8.13 6.22 6.10
CA GLU A 57 8.03 6.76 7.45
C GLU A 57 8.24 5.66 8.48
N PRO A 58 8.92 5.98 9.61
CA PRO A 58 9.08 5.01 10.69
C PRO A 58 7.71 4.63 11.27
N PRO A 59 7.53 3.37 11.70
CA PRO A 59 6.32 2.93 12.38
C PRO A 59 6.02 3.83 13.59
N ASN A 60 4.75 4.19 13.76
CA ASN A 60 4.31 5.00 14.88
C ASN A 60 3.09 4.37 15.56
N ARG A 61 2.84 4.77 16.81
CA ARG A 61 1.78 4.19 17.65
C ARG A 61 0.35 4.36 17.12
N PHE A 62 0.15 5.23 16.13
CA PHE A 62 -1.16 5.54 15.57
C PHE A 62 -1.40 4.87 14.21
N ASN A 63 -0.38 4.25 13.61
CA ASN A 63 -0.42 3.72 12.24
C ASN A 63 -0.92 4.76 11.23
N GLU A 64 -0.55 6.03 11.43
CA GLU A 64 -0.89 7.13 10.54
C GLU A 64 0.35 7.59 9.77
N TYR A 65 0.24 7.62 8.43
CA TYR A 65 1.35 7.94 7.55
C TYR A 65 0.91 9.02 6.54
N SER A 66 1.78 9.99 6.26
CA SER A 66 1.47 11.16 5.41
C SER A 66 2.26 11.17 4.10
N THR A 67 3.48 10.66 4.16
CA THR A 67 4.54 10.73 3.16
C THR A 67 4.79 9.36 2.54
N GLY A 68 4.86 8.31 3.36
CA GLY A 68 5.12 6.95 2.87
C GLY A 68 4.84 5.88 3.92
N CYS A 69 4.61 4.66 3.46
CA CYS A 69 4.43 3.53 4.36
C CYS A 69 5.75 3.11 5.03
N PRO A 70 5.67 2.35 6.14
CA PRO A 70 6.80 1.61 6.66
C PRO A 70 7.47 0.72 5.60
N CYS A 71 8.71 0.34 5.84
CA CYS A 71 9.43 -0.57 4.95
C CYS A 71 8.91 -2.00 5.10
N GLN A 72 9.10 -2.79 4.03
CA GLN A 72 8.87 -4.24 4.08
C GLN A 72 9.79 -4.90 5.10
N GLU A 73 9.44 -6.12 5.52
CA GLU A 73 10.23 -6.91 6.46
C GLU A 73 11.68 -7.07 5.97
N GLY A 74 12.64 -6.94 6.89
CA GLY A 74 14.08 -6.99 6.59
C GLY A 74 14.70 -5.64 6.17
N LEU A 75 13.89 -4.59 6.01
CA LEU A 75 14.35 -3.24 5.73
C LEU A 75 14.04 -2.29 6.90
N ILE A 76 14.91 -1.32 7.14
CA ILE A 76 14.71 -0.22 8.09
C ILE A 76 14.45 1.09 7.36
N CYS A 77 13.59 1.92 7.94
CA CYS A 77 13.43 3.29 7.48
C CYS A 77 14.57 4.15 8.05
N SER A 78 15.59 4.41 7.24
CA SER A 78 16.79 5.16 7.63
C SER A 78 16.50 6.64 7.94
N ALA A 79 17.48 7.34 8.50
CA ALA A 79 17.38 8.77 8.81
C ALA A 79 17.08 9.65 7.58
N ILE A 80 17.45 9.19 6.37
CA ILE A 80 17.14 9.86 5.10
C ILE A 80 15.73 9.57 4.57
N LYS A 81 14.86 8.92 5.37
CA LYS A 81 13.48 8.53 5.00
C LYS A 81 13.44 7.60 3.79
N ARG A 82 14.41 6.68 3.71
CA ARG A 82 14.52 5.65 2.68
C ARG A 82 14.66 4.28 3.29
N CYS A 83 14.01 3.29 2.70
CA CYS A 83 14.17 1.90 3.10
C CYS A 83 15.55 1.37 2.70
N GLN A 84 16.27 0.82 3.66
CA GLN A 84 17.60 0.25 3.47
C GLN A 84 17.71 -1.05 4.26
N THR A 85 18.63 -1.94 3.87
CA THR A 85 18.92 -3.15 4.63
C THR A 85 19.32 -2.80 6.05
N ALA A 86 18.72 -3.50 7.01
CA ALA A 86 18.97 -3.35 8.45
C ALA A 86 20.44 -3.63 8.83
#